data_AF-A0A350IQL2-F1
#
_entry.id   AF-A0A350IQL2-F1
#
_cell.length_a   1.000
_cell.length_b   1.000
_cell.length_c   1.000
_cell.angle_alpha   90.00
_cell.angle_beta   90.00
_cell.angle_gamma   90.00
#
_symmetry.space_group_name_H-M   'P 1'
#
loop_
_entity.id
_entity.type
_entity.pdbx_description
1 polymer ?
#
loop_
_entity_poly.entity_id
_entity_poly.type
_entity_poly.pdbx_seq_one_letter_code
_entity_poly.pdbx_strand_id
1 'polypeptide(L)'
;MSAAAMLLLAGCGGAENGPVIGAPAQAAPSAPGASASLTLAVLQQQLSSQLSAAGQTGSDPEFAQFTSEVDALLNDQSLLASERISGLQQLGSTEASKLEGELSNLIGQVESDSALTSEQRFDIEEVIRSVDDELQALSAKIAADSLADVLRSDVLNVDSSTLVDAVVEPVVHIAIGAGDLLSEADLMSGQVQNLSDQISPTATNQQTESGLVSSIQADIAAMNATGSSVFTQVLEITPAGYPGNQATLNTLKADVTNADNGAAASGRNDVSQLQTCLTDDKTTQSC
;
A
#
# COMPACT_ATOMS: atom_id res chain seq x y z
N MET A 1 50.77 -27.65 9.78
CA MET A 1 50.83 -26.25 9.33
C MET A 1 50.09 -25.42 10.38
N SER A 2 50.61 -25.18 11.59
CA SER A 2 51.82 -24.46 12.03
C SER A 2 51.96 -23.06 11.44
N ALA A 3 51.51 -22.05 12.20
CA ALA A 3 52.31 -20.87 12.55
C ALA A 3 51.60 -20.06 13.65
N ALA A 4 52.13 -20.16 14.87
CA ALA A 4 51.91 -19.23 15.96
C ALA A 4 52.87 -18.04 15.81
N ALA A 5 52.43 -16.83 16.10
CA ALA A 5 53.29 -15.65 16.22
C ALA A 5 53.08 -15.02 17.61
N MET A 6 53.96 -15.40 18.54
CA MET A 6 54.25 -14.65 19.77
C MET A 6 55.18 -13.50 19.41
N LEU A 7 54.85 -12.27 19.85
CA LEU A 7 55.82 -11.18 19.96
C LEU A 7 55.92 -10.76 21.43
N LEU A 8 57.06 -11.10 22.01
CA LEU A 8 57.59 -10.56 23.26
C LEU A 8 58.39 -9.29 22.91
N LEU A 9 58.04 -8.15 23.52
CA LEU A 9 58.98 -7.05 23.71
C LEU A 9 59.10 -6.74 25.21
N ALA A 10 60.29 -6.98 25.73
CA ALA A 10 60.77 -6.44 26.99
C ALA A 10 61.60 -5.18 26.69
N GLY A 11 61.39 -4.13 27.47
CA GLY A 11 62.19 -2.90 27.47
C GLY A 11 62.18 -2.26 28.85
N CYS A 12 63.36 -2.18 29.47
CA CYS A 12 63.61 -1.72 30.83
C CYS A 12 63.59 -0.19 30.99
N GLY A 13 63.22 0.26 32.20
CA GLY A 13 64.07 1.18 32.98
C GLY A 13 63.81 2.68 32.87
N GLY A 14 63.25 3.26 33.94
CA GLY A 14 63.24 4.70 34.19
C GLY A 14 62.56 5.01 35.52
N ALA A 15 63.34 5.07 36.59
CA ALA A 15 62.87 5.42 37.93
C ALA A 15 62.89 6.94 38.12
N GLU A 16 61.73 7.57 38.20
CA GLU A 16 61.58 8.93 38.73
C GLU A 16 60.43 8.96 39.74
N ASN A 17 60.78 9.21 41.00
CA ASN A 17 59.86 9.39 42.12
C ASN A 17 59.17 10.76 41.99
N GLY A 18 57.98 10.78 41.36
CA GLY A 18 57.01 11.86 41.49
C GLY A 18 55.87 11.46 42.44
N PRO A 19 55.13 12.41 43.05
CA PRO A 19 53.97 12.09 43.86
C PRO A 19 52.91 11.39 42.99
N VAL A 20 52.73 10.09 43.24
CA VAL A 20 51.75 9.24 42.57
C VAL A 20 50.37 9.66 43.06
N ILE A 21 49.62 10.36 42.20
CA ILE A 21 48.15 10.42 42.31
C ILE A 21 47.67 8.98 42.13
N GLY A 22 47.16 8.37 43.20
CA GLY A 22 46.69 6.99 43.18
C GLY A 22 45.58 6.83 42.16
N ALA A 23 45.87 6.14 41.05
CA ALA A 23 44.84 5.63 40.17
C ALA A 23 44.00 4.60 40.95
N PRO A 24 42.66 4.70 40.98
CA PRO A 24 41.84 3.66 41.58
C PRO A 24 42.09 2.33 40.85
N ALA A 25 42.10 1.24 41.62
CA ALA A 25 42.32 -0.11 41.10
C ALA A 25 41.36 -0.39 39.93
N GLN A 26 41.93 -0.64 38.74
CA GLN A 26 41.17 -1.09 37.59
C GLN A 26 40.51 -2.43 37.94
N ALA A 27 39.18 -2.40 38.06
CA ALA A 27 38.37 -3.60 38.10
C ALA A 27 38.59 -4.39 36.79
N ALA A 28 38.77 -5.70 36.93
CA ALA A 28 38.98 -6.60 35.81
C ALA A 28 37.83 -6.49 34.78
N PRO A 29 38.12 -6.60 33.46
CA PRO A 29 37.09 -6.54 32.44
C PRO A 29 36.10 -7.70 32.61
N SER A 30 34.84 -7.36 32.85
CA SER A 30 33.72 -8.31 32.82
C SER A 30 33.65 -8.97 31.45
N ALA A 31 33.43 -10.28 31.42
CA ALA A 31 33.26 -11.06 30.20
C ALA A 31 32.18 -10.44 29.27
N PRO A 32 32.30 -10.58 27.93
CA PRO A 32 31.35 -10.02 26.99
C PRO A 32 30.01 -10.78 27.11
N GLY A 33 29.09 -10.21 27.88
CA GLY A 33 27.69 -10.61 27.90
C GLY A 33 27.03 -10.21 26.58
N ALA A 34 26.07 -11.04 26.17
CA ALA A 34 25.28 -10.93 24.94
C ALA A 34 24.96 -9.50 24.54
N SER A 35 24.97 -9.24 23.22
CA SER A 35 24.61 -7.98 22.57
C SER A 35 23.24 -7.49 23.04
N ALA A 36 23.20 -6.83 24.18
CA ALA A 36 22.06 -6.04 24.60
C ALA A 36 21.93 -4.94 23.55
N SER A 37 20.80 -4.90 22.88
CA SER A 37 20.38 -3.76 22.09
C SER A 37 20.63 -2.50 22.93
N LEU A 38 21.66 -1.74 22.58
CA LEU A 38 22.02 -0.49 23.22
C LEU A 38 20.89 0.49 22.93
N THR A 39 19.90 0.53 23.82
CA THR A 39 18.88 1.56 23.79
C THR A 39 19.50 2.86 24.26
N LEU A 40 18.99 3.98 23.77
CA LEU A 40 19.45 5.31 24.19
C LEU A 40 19.38 5.47 25.72
N ALA A 41 18.35 4.89 26.36
CA ALA A 41 18.19 4.86 27.81
C ALA A 41 19.34 4.12 28.52
N VAL A 42 19.81 2.99 27.99
CA VAL A 42 20.93 2.23 28.58
C VAL A 42 22.25 3.02 28.47
N LEU A 43 22.47 3.69 27.35
CA LEU A 43 23.63 4.57 27.13
C LEU A 43 23.60 5.79 28.07
N GLN A 44 22.44 6.43 28.23
CA GLN A 44 22.24 7.54 29.17
C GLN A 44 22.47 7.10 30.62
N GLN A 45 21.94 5.93 31.02
CA GLN A 45 22.15 5.37 32.34
C GLN A 45 23.63 5.03 32.61
N GLN A 46 24.35 4.52 31.60
CA GLN A 46 25.78 4.25 31.72
C GLN A 46 26.59 5.55 31.85
N LEU A 47 26.25 6.57 31.06
CA LEU A 47 26.93 7.87 31.11
C LEU A 47 26.71 8.57 32.46
N SER A 48 25.46 8.61 32.95
CA SER A 48 25.14 9.21 34.25
C SER A 48 25.81 8.47 35.41
N SER A 49 25.92 7.14 35.32
CA SER A 49 26.66 6.34 36.32
C SER A 49 28.17 6.63 36.32
N GLN A 50 28.78 6.84 35.15
CA GLN A 50 30.20 7.18 35.03
C GLN A 50 30.48 8.60 35.53
N LEU A 51 29.60 9.56 35.23
CA LEU A 51 29.67 10.93 35.75
C LEU A 51 29.53 10.97 37.28
N SER A 52 28.58 10.21 37.83
CA SER A 52 28.38 10.10 39.28
C SER A 52 29.59 9.46 39.98
N ALA A 53 30.25 8.48 39.35
CA ALA A 53 31.47 7.87 39.86
C ALA A 53 32.66 8.85 39.83
N ALA A 54 32.77 9.67 38.78
CA ALA A 54 33.80 10.71 38.69
C ALA A 54 33.61 11.82 39.75
N GLY A 55 32.36 12.21 40.05
CA GLY A 55 32.06 13.23 41.08
C GLY A 55 32.38 12.82 42.50
N GLN A 56 32.45 11.53 42.81
CA GLN A 56 32.91 11.06 44.12
C GLN A 56 34.42 11.23 44.33
N THR A 57 35.18 11.52 43.27
CA THR A 57 36.65 11.64 43.32
C THR A 57 37.18 13.08 43.31
N GLY A 58 36.32 14.08 43.05
CA GLY A 58 36.71 15.49 42.99
C GLY A 58 35.86 16.39 43.89
N SER A 59 36.48 17.09 44.83
CA SER A 59 35.84 18.05 45.75
C SER A 59 35.63 19.45 45.14
N ASP A 60 35.68 19.56 43.81
CA ASP A 60 35.77 20.84 43.10
C ASP A 60 34.36 21.42 42.82
N PRO A 61 34.01 22.62 43.29
CA PRO A 61 32.71 23.23 43.01
C PRO A 61 32.42 23.43 41.51
N GLU A 62 33.44 23.57 40.66
CA GLU A 62 33.26 23.63 39.20
C GLU A 62 32.77 22.28 38.61
N PHE A 63 33.15 21.16 39.24
CA PHE A 63 32.70 19.82 38.81
C PHE A 63 31.20 19.62 39.05
N ALA A 64 30.67 20.13 40.17
CA ALA A 64 29.24 20.06 40.48
C ALA A 64 28.39 20.84 39.45
N GLN A 65 28.90 21.99 38.99
CA GLN A 65 28.25 22.77 37.93
C GLN A 65 28.28 22.04 36.59
N PHE A 66 29.42 21.43 36.21
CA PHE A 66 29.51 20.61 35.00
C PHE A 66 28.55 19.42 35.02
N THR A 67 28.45 18.68 36.13
CA THR A 67 27.47 17.58 36.23
C THR A 67 26.03 18.05 36.08
N SER A 68 25.70 19.21 36.65
CA SER A 68 24.38 19.83 36.50
C SER A 68 24.08 20.22 35.05
N GLU A 69 25.05 20.74 34.31
CA GLU A 69 24.89 21.12 32.90
C GLU A 69 24.74 19.89 32.00
N VAL A 70 25.49 18.81 32.28
CA VAL A 70 25.36 17.54 31.55
C VAL A 70 24.02 16.87 31.83
N ASP A 71 23.55 16.84 33.06
CA ASP A 71 22.22 16.31 33.41
C ASP A 71 21.11 17.11 32.72
N ALA A 72 21.21 18.44 32.70
CA ALA A 72 20.28 19.30 31.98
C ALA A 72 20.27 18.98 30.47
N LEU A 73 21.45 18.86 29.84
CA LEU A 73 21.56 18.53 28.42
C LEU A 73 21.00 17.13 28.10
N LEU A 74 21.24 16.15 28.97
CA LEU A 74 20.70 14.80 28.80
C LEU A 74 19.17 14.78 28.93
N ASN A 75 18.62 15.56 29.88
CA ASN A 75 17.18 15.71 30.03
C ASN A 75 16.56 16.37 28.79
N ASP A 76 17.16 17.46 28.28
CA ASP A 76 16.69 18.14 27.07
C ASP A 76 16.74 17.22 25.84
N GLN A 77 17.82 16.45 25.66
CA GLN A 77 17.89 15.48 24.57
C GLN A 77 16.86 14.34 24.71
N SER A 78 16.59 13.89 25.93
CA SER A 78 15.57 12.86 26.19
C SER A 78 14.17 13.36 25.85
N LEU A 79 13.87 14.63 26.17
CA LEU A 79 12.61 15.29 25.84
C LEU A 79 12.46 15.43 24.31
N LEU A 80 13.47 15.97 23.63
CA LEU A 80 13.47 16.13 22.18
C LEU A 80 13.33 14.79 21.44
N ALA A 81 13.97 13.72 21.95
CA ALA A 81 13.84 12.38 21.40
C ALA A 81 12.41 11.84 21.58
N SER A 82 11.82 12.03 22.75
CA SER A 82 10.43 11.65 23.07
C SER A 82 9.42 12.40 22.18
N GLU A 83 9.56 13.72 22.05
CA GLU A 83 8.72 14.55 21.18
C GLU A 83 8.81 14.10 19.72
N ARG A 84 10.02 13.78 19.24
CA ARG A 84 10.24 13.28 17.87
C ARG A 84 9.59 11.92 17.64
N ILE A 85 9.71 11.00 18.58
CA ILE A 85 9.07 9.67 18.51
C ILE A 85 7.56 9.84 18.47
N SER A 86 6.99 10.59 19.42
CA SER A 86 5.55 10.85 19.49
C SER A 86 5.02 11.51 18.21
N GLY A 87 5.73 12.50 17.67
CA GLY A 87 5.36 13.15 16.41
C GLY A 87 5.38 12.20 15.21
N LEU A 88 6.37 11.31 15.12
CA LEU A 88 6.43 10.29 14.06
C LEU A 88 5.33 9.23 14.21
N GLN A 89 5.04 8.79 15.44
CA GLN A 89 3.93 7.88 15.72
C GLN A 89 2.58 8.49 15.31
N GLN A 90 2.35 9.75 15.67
CA GLN A 90 1.14 10.47 15.29
C GLN A 90 1.03 10.64 13.78
N LEU A 91 2.14 11.00 13.10
CA LEU A 91 2.15 11.13 11.65
C LEU A 91 1.82 9.79 10.96
N GLY A 92 2.49 8.71 11.35
CA GLY A 92 2.24 7.39 10.79
C GLY A 92 0.83 6.88 11.03
N SER A 93 0.30 7.09 12.24
CA SER A 93 -1.10 6.76 12.56
C SER A 93 -2.09 7.59 11.74
N THR A 94 -1.81 8.88 11.52
CA THR A 94 -2.68 9.75 10.71
C THR A 94 -2.70 9.29 9.26
N GLU A 95 -1.54 8.96 8.69
CA GLU A 95 -1.44 8.46 7.32
C GLU A 95 -2.13 7.10 7.18
N ALA A 96 -1.88 6.17 8.12
CA ALA A 96 -2.53 4.87 8.10
C ALA A 96 -4.07 5.00 8.16
N SER A 97 -4.60 5.82 9.07
CA SER A 97 -6.05 6.04 9.15
C SER A 97 -6.65 6.72 7.92
N LYS A 98 -5.88 7.55 7.20
CA LYS A 98 -6.31 8.10 5.90
C LYS A 98 -6.51 6.98 4.89
N LEU A 99 -5.48 6.13 4.73
CA LEU A 99 -5.51 5.02 3.78
C LEU A 99 -6.57 3.96 4.16
N GLU A 100 -6.74 3.63 5.44
CA GLU A 100 -7.83 2.77 5.94
C GLU A 100 -9.22 3.34 5.56
N GLY A 101 -9.39 4.66 5.66
CA GLY A 101 -10.61 5.34 5.24
C GLY A 101 -10.86 5.24 3.73
N GLU A 102 -9.81 5.34 2.91
CA GLU A 102 -9.88 5.13 1.46
C GLU A 102 -10.26 3.68 1.12
N LEU A 103 -9.63 2.69 1.76
CA LEU A 103 -9.97 1.27 1.59
C LEU A 103 -11.43 0.99 1.99
N SER A 104 -11.90 1.55 3.11
CA SER A 104 -13.31 1.42 3.52
C SER A 104 -14.28 2.06 2.51
N ASN A 105 -13.91 3.18 1.88
CA ASN A 105 -14.71 3.79 0.84
C ASN A 105 -14.75 2.93 -0.43
N LEU A 106 -13.64 2.26 -0.78
CA LEU A 106 -13.59 1.32 -1.90
C LEU A 106 -14.47 0.09 -1.65
N ILE A 107 -14.47 -0.47 -0.44
CA ILE A 107 -15.40 -1.55 -0.05
C ILE A 107 -16.86 -1.08 -0.24
N GLY A 108 -17.19 0.11 0.27
CA GLY A 108 -18.54 0.67 0.10
C GLY A 108 -18.95 0.85 -1.37
N GLN A 109 -18.02 1.24 -2.24
CA GLN A 109 -18.27 1.31 -3.69
C GLN A 109 -18.58 -0.08 -4.26
N VAL A 110 -17.74 -1.08 -3.96
CA VAL A 110 -17.91 -2.48 -4.41
C VAL A 110 -19.22 -3.08 -3.93
N GLU A 111 -19.59 -2.89 -2.66
CA GLU A 111 -20.84 -3.38 -2.09
C GLU A 111 -22.08 -2.74 -2.73
N SER A 112 -21.99 -1.44 -3.06
CA SER A 112 -23.10 -0.70 -3.66
C SER A 112 -23.27 -0.97 -5.16
N ASP A 113 -22.27 -1.56 -5.81
CA ASP A 113 -22.28 -1.80 -7.24
C ASP A 113 -23.18 -2.99 -7.60
N SER A 114 -24.22 -2.70 -8.38
CA SER A 114 -25.20 -3.69 -8.81
C SER A 114 -24.79 -4.49 -10.05
N ALA A 115 -23.79 -4.01 -10.81
CA ALA A 115 -23.28 -4.72 -11.98
C ALA A 115 -22.38 -5.90 -11.58
N LEU A 116 -21.72 -5.80 -10.43
CA LEU A 116 -20.93 -6.90 -9.89
C LEU A 116 -21.79 -8.06 -9.39
N THR A 117 -21.36 -9.28 -9.71
CA THR A 117 -21.87 -10.50 -9.07
C THR A 117 -21.31 -10.63 -7.64
N SER A 118 -21.92 -11.50 -6.84
CA SER A 118 -21.46 -11.74 -5.46
C SER A 118 -20.05 -12.34 -5.39
N GLU A 119 -19.67 -13.15 -6.38
CA GLU A 119 -18.32 -13.71 -6.49
C GLU A 119 -17.31 -12.60 -6.82
N GLN A 120 -17.62 -11.76 -7.81
CA GLN A 120 -16.77 -10.62 -8.17
C GLN A 120 -16.59 -9.63 -7.03
N ARG A 121 -17.65 -9.30 -6.29
CA ARG A 121 -17.55 -8.46 -5.08
C ARG A 121 -16.62 -9.08 -4.05
N PHE A 122 -16.77 -10.37 -3.79
CA PHE A 122 -15.93 -11.09 -2.84
C PHE A 122 -14.45 -11.03 -3.24
N ASP A 123 -14.13 -11.28 -4.52
CA ASP A 123 -12.75 -11.28 -5.01
C ASP A 123 -12.11 -9.88 -4.89
N ILE A 124 -12.84 -8.81 -5.22
CA ILE A 124 -12.34 -7.44 -5.08
C ILE A 124 -12.16 -7.09 -3.59
N GLU A 125 -13.12 -7.44 -2.74
CA GLU A 125 -13.02 -7.22 -1.30
C GLU A 125 -11.82 -7.98 -0.68
N GLU A 126 -11.48 -9.16 -1.19
CA GLU A 126 -10.30 -9.91 -0.73
C GLU A 126 -9.01 -9.16 -1.01
N VAL A 127 -8.88 -8.54 -2.20
CA VAL A 127 -7.74 -7.67 -2.53
C VAL A 127 -7.67 -6.48 -1.57
N ILE A 128 -8.80 -5.80 -1.32
CA ILE A 128 -8.84 -4.64 -0.43
C ILE A 128 -8.48 -5.04 1.02
N ARG A 129 -9.06 -6.13 1.53
CA ARG A 129 -8.80 -6.63 2.90
C ARG A 129 -7.35 -7.06 3.09
N SER A 130 -6.73 -7.66 2.08
CA SER A 130 -5.31 -8.03 2.16
C SER A 130 -4.43 -6.79 2.38
N VAL A 131 -4.71 -5.67 1.71
CA VAL A 131 -3.94 -4.43 1.89
C VAL A 131 -4.28 -3.73 3.21
N ASP A 132 -5.54 -3.80 3.64
CA ASP A 132 -5.95 -3.30 4.96
C ASP A 132 -5.23 -4.04 6.10
N ASP A 133 -5.11 -5.37 6.02
CA ASP A 133 -4.37 -6.18 6.99
C ASP A 133 -2.87 -5.80 7.04
N GLU A 134 -2.24 -5.54 5.89
CA GLU A 134 -0.86 -5.07 5.80
C GLU A 134 -0.69 -3.68 6.44
N LEU A 135 -1.65 -2.78 6.19
CA LEU A 135 -1.68 -1.43 6.73
C LEU A 135 -1.87 -1.42 8.25
N GLN A 136 -2.79 -2.23 8.78
CA GLN A 136 -2.98 -2.42 10.22
C GLN A 136 -1.72 -2.98 10.89
N ALA A 137 -1.05 -3.94 10.25
CA ALA A 137 0.21 -4.49 10.75
C ALA A 137 1.33 -3.44 10.80
N LEU A 138 1.40 -2.54 9.81
CA LEU A 138 2.37 -1.45 9.79
C LEU A 138 2.03 -0.36 10.83
N SER A 139 0.76 -0.01 10.98
CA SER A 139 0.28 0.90 12.02
C SER A 139 0.65 0.40 13.42
N ALA A 140 0.47 -0.90 13.69
CA ALA A 140 0.88 -1.54 14.94
C ALA A 140 2.40 -1.49 15.17
N LYS A 141 3.22 -1.65 14.11
CA LYS A 141 4.69 -1.50 14.21
C LYS A 141 5.08 -0.07 14.58
N ILE A 142 4.51 0.92 13.90
CA ILE A 142 4.76 2.35 14.16
C ILE A 142 4.41 2.69 15.61
N ALA A 143 3.27 2.21 16.12
CA ALA A 143 2.84 2.46 17.49
C ALA A 143 3.75 1.80 18.55
N ALA A 144 4.34 0.66 18.24
CA ALA A 144 5.20 -0.09 19.16
C ALA A 144 6.67 0.34 19.13
N ASP A 145 7.11 0.98 18.04
CA ASP A 145 8.51 1.34 17.87
C ASP A 145 8.92 2.54 18.76
N SER A 146 10.18 2.53 19.18
CA SER A 146 10.80 3.51 20.07
C SER A 146 12.10 4.09 19.50
N LEU A 147 12.49 3.67 18.29
CA LEU A 147 13.70 4.12 17.62
C LEU A 147 13.33 5.08 16.48
N ALA A 148 13.74 6.35 16.60
CA ALA A 148 13.31 7.42 15.69
C ALA A 148 13.80 7.29 14.23
N ASP A 149 14.75 6.40 13.95
CA ASP A 149 15.21 6.03 12.61
C ASP A 149 14.36 4.90 12.02
N VAL A 150 14.07 3.86 12.79
CA VAL A 150 13.16 2.78 12.40
C VAL A 150 11.75 3.34 12.16
N LEU A 151 11.24 4.16 13.08
CA LEU A 151 9.93 4.82 12.94
C LEU A 151 9.83 5.68 11.69
N ARG A 152 10.91 6.40 11.33
CA ARG A 152 10.92 7.19 10.10
C ARG A 152 10.83 6.28 8.88
N SER A 153 11.55 5.16 8.88
CA SER A 153 11.48 4.20 7.79
C SER A 153 10.07 3.61 7.69
N ASP A 154 9.47 3.21 8.80
CA ASP A 154 8.13 2.62 8.83
C ASP A 154 7.06 3.61 8.37
N VAL A 155 7.13 4.88 8.82
CA VAL A 155 6.23 5.94 8.36
C VAL A 155 6.36 6.18 6.84
N LEU A 156 7.57 6.19 6.28
CA LEU A 156 7.78 6.32 4.83
C LEU A 156 7.28 5.09 4.05
N ASN A 157 7.21 3.94 4.70
CA ASN A 157 6.73 2.70 4.12
C ASN A 157 5.19 2.62 4.11
N VAL A 158 4.46 3.46 4.85
CA VAL A 158 2.99 3.42 4.92
C VAL A 158 2.36 3.49 3.54
N ASP A 159 2.67 4.53 2.78
CA ASP A 159 2.19 4.71 1.41
C ASP A 159 2.90 3.78 0.42
N SER A 160 4.24 3.72 0.48
CA SER A 160 5.03 3.02 -0.55
C SER A 160 4.93 1.49 -0.53
N SER A 161 4.48 0.88 0.58
CA SER A 161 4.27 -0.58 0.66
C SER A 161 2.83 -0.99 0.32
N THR A 162 1.85 -0.16 0.65
CA THR A 162 0.42 -0.47 0.43
C THR A 162 -0.07 0.03 -0.93
N LEU A 163 0.49 1.14 -1.43
CA LEU A 163 0.21 1.74 -2.74
C LEU A 163 -1.28 1.84 -3.04
N VAL A 164 -2.07 2.27 -2.05
CA VAL A 164 -3.53 2.36 -2.15
C VAL A 164 -3.93 3.22 -3.35
N ASP A 165 -3.41 4.44 -3.44
CA ASP A 165 -3.73 5.39 -4.53
C ASP A 165 -3.15 4.95 -5.89
N ALA A 166 -2.00 4.27 -5.90
CA ALA A 166 -1.27 3.96 -7.13
C ALA A 166 -1.68 2.62 -7.76
N VAL A 167 -2.20 1.69 -6.96
CA VAL A 167 -2.50 0.32 -7.37
C VAL A 167 -3.90 -0.09 -6.95
N VAL A 168 -4.25 -0.03 -5.66
CA VAL A 168 -5.50 -0.61 -5.15
C VAL A 168 -6.73 0.12 -5.70
N GLU A 169 -6.78 1.44 -5.60
CA GLU A 169 -7.89 2.24 -6.14
C GLU A 169 -8.07 2.00 -7.66
N PRO A 170 -7.01 2.09 -8.50
CA PRO A 170 -7.12 1.74 -9.92
C PRO A 170 -7.61 0.30 -10.17
N VAL A 171 -7.11 -0.69 -9.42
CA VAL A 171 -7.55 -2.10 -9.56
C VAL A 171 -9.06 -2.20 -9.32
N VAL A 172 -9.56 -1.61 -8.23
CA VAL A 172 -10.98 -1.63 -7.88
C VAL A 172 -11.83 -0.95 -8.96
N HIS A 173 -11.45 0.25 -9.42
CA HIS A 173 -12.23 0.97 -10.44
C HIS A 173 -12.22 0.28 -11.80
N ILE A 174 -11.09 -0.31 -12.20
CA ILE A 174 -11.01 -1.10 -13.45
C ILE A 174 -11.87 -2.37 -13.33
N ALA A 175 -11.86 -3.03 -12.17
CA ALA A 175 -12.69 -4.22 -11.92
C ALA A 175 -14.19 -3.89 -11.96
N ILE A 176 -14.60 -2.77 -11.35
CA ILE A 176 -15.98 -2.25 -11.43
C ILE A 176 -16.36 -1.97 -12.90
N GLY A 177 -15.52 -1.23 -13.63
CA GLY A 177 -15.80 -0.93 -15.04
C GLY A 177 -15.86 -2.19 -15.93
N ALA A 178 -15.08 -3.22 -15.61
CA ALA A 178 -15.20 -4.52 -16.27
C ALA A 178 -16.52 -5.24 -15.91
N GLY A 179 -16.98 -5.13 -14.66
CA GLY A 179 -18.31 -5.59 -14.22
C GLY A 179 -19.46 -4.88 -14.95
N ASP A 180 -19.37 -3.57 -15.10
CA ASP A 180 -20.34 -2.76 -15.84
C ASP A 180 -20.49 -3.24 -17.29
N LEU A 181 -19.37 -3.53 -17.98
CA LEU A 181 -19.40 -4.08 -19.34
C LEU A 181 -20.12 -5.42 -19.42
N LEU A 182 -19.94 -6.30 -18.43
CA LEU A 182 -20.60 -7.60 -18.39
C LEU A 182 -22.10 -7.46 -18.12
N SER A 183 -22.47 -6.61 -17.17
CA SER A 183 -23.87 -6.30 -16.86
C SER A 183 -24.62 -5.68 -18.05
N GLU A 184 -23.97 -4.74 -18.76
CA GLU A 184 -24.52 -4.14 -19.97
C GLU A 184 -24.68 -5.19 -21.09
N ALA A 185 -23.71 -6.09 -21.26
CA ALA A 185 -23.81 -7.18 -22.23
C ALA A 185 -25.01 -8.10 -21.94
N ASP A 186 -25.24 -8.42 -20.67
CA ASP A 186 -26.40 -9.22 -20.24
C ASP A 186 -27.73 -8.50 -20.48
N LEU A 187 -27.80 -7.19 -20.18
CA LEU A 187 -28.98 -6.37 -20.44
C LEU A 187 -29.30 -6.32 -21.94
N MET A 188 -28.30 -6.06 -22.78
CA MET A 188 -28.47 -6.05 -24.24
C MET A 188 -28.87 -7.41 -24.78
N SER A 189 -28.31 -8.50 -24.24
CA SER A 189 -28.68 -9.87 -24.60
C SER A 189 -30.17 -10.14 -24.36
N GLY A 190 -30.70 -9.71 -23.20
CA GLY A 190 -32.12 -9.79 -22.91
C GLY A 190 -32.97 -8.95 -23.86
N GLN A 191 -32.52 -7.74 -24.21
CA GLN A 191 -33.24 -6.86 -25.13
C GLN A 191 -33.26 -7.40 -26.56
N VAL A 192 -32.11 -7.82 -27.09
CA VAL A 192 -32.01 -8.29 -28.48
C VAL A 192 -32.80 -9.58 -28.70
N GLN A 193 -32.88 -10.48 -27.72
CA GLN A 193 -33.75 -11.66 -27.80
C GLN A 193 -35.23 -11.25 -27.97
N ASN A 194 -35.71 -10.35 -27.12
CA ASN A 194 -37.10 -9.86 -27.19
C ASN A 194 -37.41 -9.11 -28.49
N LEU A 195 -36.45 -8.36 -29.04
CA LEU A 195 -36.62 -7.63 -30.29
C LEU A 195 -36.54 -8.58 -31.50
N SER A 196 -35.61 -9.55 -31.48
CA SER A 196 -35.47 -10.54 -32.54
C SER A 196 -36.73 -11.39 -32.71
N ASP A 197 -37.45 -11.70 -31.63
CA ASP A 197 -38.70 -12.46 -31.68
C ASP A 197 -39.85 -11.66 -32.34
N GLN A 198 -39.69 -10.34 -32.51
CA GLN A 198 -40.68 -9.47 -33.16
C GLN A 198 -40.42 -9.28 -34.66
N ILE A 199 -39.23 -9.64 -35.16
CA ILE A 199 -38.88 -9.51 -36.58
C ILE A 199 -39.76 -10.45 -37.42
N SER A 200 -40.53 -9.89 -38.34
CA SER A 200 -41.39 -10.68 -39.23
C SER A 200 -40.61 -11.12 -40.48
N PRO A 201 -40.73 -12.39 -40.92
CA PRO A 201 -40.08 -12.85 -42.15
C PRO A 201 -40.64 -12.19 -43.41
N THR A 202 -41.76 -11.47 -43.31
CA THR A 202 -42.39 -10.74 -44.42
C THR A 202 -42.35 -9.22 -44.21
N ALA A 203 -41.59 -8.74 -43.23
CA ALA A 203 -41.39 -7.31 -42.98
C ALA A 203 -40.64 -6.63 -44.14
N THR A 204 -40.90 -5.34 -44.32
CA THR A 204 -40.16 -4.52 -45.30
C THR A 204 -38.71 -4.36 -44.85
N ASN A 205 -38.46 -4.22 -43.55
CA ASN A 205 -37.15 -3.95 -42.98
C ASN A 205 -36.37 -5.20 -42.53
N GLN A 206 -36.87 -6.41 -42.83
CA GLN A 206 -36.35 -7.68 -42.32
C GLN A 206 -34.83 -7.85 -42.45
N GLN A 207 -34.24 -7.42 -43.57
CA GLN A 207 -32.80 -7.54 -43.79
C GLN A 207 -31.99 -6.59 -42.90
N THR A 208 -32.43 -5.33 -42.77
CA THR A 208 -31.80 -4.32 -41.90
C THR A 208 -31.87 -4.78 -40.45
N GLU A 209 -33.06 -5.21 -40.00
CA GLU A 209 -33.29 -5.68 -38.63
C GLU A 209 -32.42 -6.90 -38.29
N SER A 210 -32.33 -7.88 -39.20
CA SER A 210 -31.46 -9.05 -39.02
C SER A 210 -29.97 -8.66 -38.97
N GLY A 211 -29.58 -7.64 -39.73
CA GLY A 211 -28.24 -7.07 -39.70
C GLY A 211 -27.90 -6.42 -38.36
N LEU A 212 -28.82 -5.60 -37.83
CA LEU A 212 -28.70 -4.96 -36.51
C LEU A 212 -28.60 -5.99 -35.39
N VAL A 213 -29.45 -7.04 -35.40
CA VAL A 213 -29.36 -8.14 -34.43
C VAL A 213 -27.97 -8.79 -34.45
N SER A 214 -27.43 -9.05 -35.65
CA SER A 214 -26.09 -9.64 -35.80
C SER A 214 -24.98 -8.72 -35.27
N SER A 215 -25.12 -7.42 -35.49
CA SER A 215 -24.20 -6.38 -34.98
C SER A 215 -24.20 -6.33 -33.45
N ILE A 216 -25.40 -6.23 -32.84
CA ILE A 216 -25.57 -6.23 -31.39
C ILE A 216 -24.99 -7.51 -30.76
N GLN A 217 -25.19 -8.67 -31.38
CA GLN A 217 -24.60 -9.94 -30.91
C GLN A 217 -23.07 -9.93 -30.94
N ALA A 218 -22.46 -9.30 -31.94
CA ALA A 218 -21.01 -9.13 -32.01
C ALA A 218 -20.50 -8.18 -30.91
N ASP A 219 -21.20 -7.08 -30.65
CA ASP A 219 -20.87 -6.13 -29.59
C ASP A 219 -21.00 -6.77 -28.19
N ILE A 220 -22.06 -7.54 -27.95
CA ILE A 220 -22.24 -8.35 -26.73
C ILE A 220 -21.06 -9.31 -26.52
N ALA A 221 -20.62 -10.01 -27.58
CA ALA A 221 -19.49 -10.93 -27.50
C ALA A 221 -18.18 -10.19 -27.19
N ALA A 222 -17.97 -9.01 -27.78
CA ALA A 222 -16.79 -8.18 -27.53
C ALA A 222 -16.74 -7.62 -26.10
N MET A 223 -17.88 -7.16 -25.57
CA MET A 223 -18.02 -6.72 -24.18
C MET A 223 -17.74 -7.87 -23.22
N ASN A 224 -18.35 -9.04 -23.44
CA ASN A 224 -18.13 -10.23 -22.60
C ASN A 224 -16.67 -10.67 -22.56
N ALA A 225 -16.02 -10.70 -23.74
CA ALA A 225 -14.61 -11.06 -23.84
C ALA A 225 -13.70 -10.06 -23.12
N THR A 226 -13.94 -8.75 -23.30
CA THR A 226 -13.13 -7.70 -22.69
C THR A 226 -13.34 -7.62 -21.19
N GLY A 227 -14.61 -7.55 -20.74
CA GLY A 227 -14.97 -7.48 -19.33
C GLY A 227 -14.40 -8.67 -18.54
N SER A 228 -14.60 -9.90 -19.02
CA SER A 228 -14.07 -11.10 -18.35
C SER A 228 -12.54 -11.11 -18.30
N SER A 229 -11.89 -10.80 -19.43
CA SER A 229 -10.42 -10.77 -19.53
C SER A 229 -9.78 -9.71 -18.63
N VAL A 230 -10.34 -8.50 -18.61
CA VAL A 230 -9.86 -7.42 -17.76
C VAL A 230 -10.08 -7.75 -16.29
N PHE A 231 -11.27 -8.25 -15.93
CA PHE A 231 -11.58 -8.61 -14.55
C PHE A 231 -10.60 -9.63 -13.99
N THR A 232 -10.29 -10.69 -14.74
CA THR A 232 -9.29 -11.68 -14.30
C THR A 232 -7.90 -11.07 -14.17
N GLN A 233 -7.43 -10.32 -15.17
CA GLN A 233 -6.07 -9.77 -15.16
C GLN A 233 -5.87 -8.70 -14.08
N VAL A 234 -6.89 -7.88 -13.80
CA VAL A 234 -6.75 -6.79 -12.83
C VAL A 234 -6.63 -7.32 -11.40
N LEU A 235 -7.30 -8.42 -11.07
CA LEU A 235 -7.21 -9.06 -9.75
C LEU A 235 -5.86 -9.74 -9.49
N GLU A 236 -5.06 -9.99 -10.53
CA GLU A 236 -3.68 -10.49 -10.37
C GLU A 236 -2.68 -9.36 -10.04
N ILE A 237 -3.10 -8.09 -10.12
CA ILE A 237 -2.24 -6.93 -9.87
C ILE A 237 -2.15 -6.67 -8.38
N THR A 238 -0.92 -6.71 -7.85
CA THR A 238 -0.64 -6.47 -6.43
C THR A 238 0.31 -5.28 -6.23
N PRO A 239 0.27 -4.61 -5.06
CA PRO A 239 1.22 -3.53 -4.72
C PRO A 239 2.68 -3.93 -4.91
N ALA A 240 3.05 -5.16 -4.53
CA ALA A 240 4.42 -5.68 -4.66
C ALA A 240 4.96 -5.72 -6.11
N GLY A 241 4.08 -5.70 -7.12
CA GLY A 241 4.47 -5.66 -8.53
C GLY A 241 4.82 -4.26 -9.05
N TYR A 242 4.60 -3.21 -8.28
CA TYR A 242 4.79 -1.83 -8.71
C TYR A 242 6.27 -1.38 -8.62
N PRO A 243 6.79 -0.58 -9.57
CA PRO A 243 6.12 0.01 -10.74
C PRO A 243 6.02 -0.90 -11.97
N GLY A 244 6.44 -2.17 -11.88
CA GLY A 244 6.49 -3.08 -13.02
C GLY A 244 5.11 -3.37 -13.67
N ASN A 245 4.04 -3.33 -12.88
CA ASN A 245 2.66 -3.52 -13.34
C ASN A 245 1.94 -2.23 -13.82
N GLN A 246 2.59 -1.06 -13.75
CA GLN A 246 1.95 0.22 -14.09
C GLN A 246 1.48 0.28 -15.55
N ALA A 247 2.27 -0.25 -16.48
CA ALA A 247 1.90 -0.31 -17.89
C ALA A 247 0.66 -1.19 -18.10
N THR A 248 0.60 -2.33 -17.41
CA THR A 248 -0.54 -3.24 -17.44
C THR A 248 -1.80 -2.57 -16.93
N LEU A 249 -1.76 -1.87 -15.79
CA LEU A 249 -2.91 -1.09 -15.27
C LEU A 249 -3.44 -0.10 -16.30
N ASN A 250 -2.55 0.65 -16.95
CA ASN A 250 -2.94 1.62 -17.97
C ASN A 250 -3.56 0.95 -19.21
N THR A 251 -3.05 -0.21 -19.62
CA THR A 251 -3.64 -1.00 -20.71
C THR A 251 -5.02 -1.50 -20.35
N LEU A 252 -5.20 -2.14 -19.18
CA LEU A 252 -6.50 -2.65 -18.74
C LEU A 252 -7.55 -1.54 -18.62
N LYS A 253 -7.15 -0.37 -18.09
CA LYS A 253 -8.00 0.83 -18.05
C LYS A 253 -8.42 1.29 -19.46
N ALA A 254 -7.48 1.31 -20.39
CA ALA A 254 -7.75 1.68 -21.77
C ALA A 254 -8.68 0.67 -22.45
N ASP A 255 -8.52 -0.63 -22.19
CA ASP A 255 -9.36 -1.68 -22.76
C ASP A 255 -10.81 -1.54 -22.32
N VAL A 256 -11.07 -1.32 -21.02
CA VAL A 256 -12.43 -1.04 -20.51
C VAL A 256 -13.01 0.21 -21.16
N THR A 257 -12.24 1.29 -21.18
CA THR A 257 -12.67 2.58 -21.76
C THR A 257 -13.01 2.46 -23.25
N ASN A 258 -12.20 1.71 -24.01
CA ASN A 258 -12.40 1.50 -25.42
C ASN A 258 -13.59 0.57 -25.70
N ALA A 259 -13.81 -0.44 -24.87
CA ALA A 259 -14.97 -1.32 -25.01
C ALA A 259 -16.29 -0.58 -24.71
N ASP A 260 -16.32 0.28 -23.69
CA ASP A 260 -17.52 1.08 -23.40
C ASP A 260 -17.81 2.11 -24.52
N ASN A 261 -16.80 2.87 -24.93
CA ASN A 261 -16.97 3.85 -26.02
C ASN A 261 -17.13 3.21 -27.41
N GLY A 262 -16.77 1.94 -27.55
CA GLY A 262 -16.83 1.17 -28.79
C GLY A 262 -18.04 0.26 -28.82
N ALA A 263 -17.85 -1.00 -28.40
CA ALA A 263 -18.86 -2.05 -28.47
C ALA A 263 -20.14 -1.68 -27.70
N ALA A 264 -20.04 -1.15 -26.49
CA ALA A 264 -21.23 -0.80 -25.71
C ALA A 264 -22.00 0.38 -26.34
N ALA A 265 -21.30 1.44 -26.75
CA ALA A 265 -21.93 2.57 -27.42
C ALA A 265 -22.58 2.17 -28.76
N SER A 266 -21.91 1.35 -29.56
CA SER A 266 -22.41 0.79 -30.82
C SER A 266 -23.67 -0.05 -30.58
N GLY A 267 -23.60 -1.02 -29.67
CA GLY A 267 -24.74 -1.90 -29.35
C GLY A 267 -25.96 -1.14 -28.86
N ARG A 268 -25.79 -0.11 -28.01
CA ARG A 268 -26.89 0.77 -27.59
C ARG A 268 -27.56 1.48 -28.77
N ASN A 269 -26.76 2.00 -29.71
CA ASN A 269 -27.28 2.67 -30.90
C ASN A 269 -28.05 1.69 -31.80
N ASP A 270 -27.51 0.49 -32.01
CA ASP A 270 -28.14 -0.53 -32.85
C ASP A 270 -29.45 -1.06 -32.24
N VAL A 271 -29.50 -1.25 -30.92
CA VAL A 271 -30.75 -1.58 -30.20
C VAL A 271 -31.80 -0.49 -30.44
N SER A 272 -31.43 0.79 -30.33
CA SER A 272 -32.35 1.90 -30.57
C SER A 272 -32.84 1.92 -32.02
N GLN A 273 -31.96 1.68 -33.01
CA GLN A 273 -32.34 1.63 -34.42
C GLN A 273 -33.28 0.46 -34.72
N LEU A 274 -33.01 -0.72 -34.14
CA LEU A 274 -33.85 -1.90 -34.30
C LEU A 274 -35.28 -1.64 -33.77
N GLN A 275 -35.41 -0.97 -32.64
CA GLN A 275 -36.72 -0.57 -32.11
C GLN A 275 -37.48 0.39 -33.04
N THR A 276 -36.77 1.32 -33.69
CA THR A 276 -37.35 2.21 -34.70
C THR A 276 -37.84 1.42 -35.91
N CYS A 277 -37.01 0.54 -36.48
CA CYS A 277 -37.38 -0.31 -37.61
C CYS A 277 -38.63 -1.15 -37.36
N LEU A 278 -38.70 -1.81 -36.19
CA LEU A 278 -39.85 -2.62 -35.77
C LEU A 278 -41.12 -1.80 -35.59
N THR A 279 -40.99 -0.50 -35.31
CA THR A 279 -42.12 0.42 -35.23
C THR A 279 -42.58 0.83 -36.63
N ASP A 280 -41.64 1.10 -37.54
CA ASP A 280 -41.92 1.52 -38.91
C ASP A 280 -42.58 0.43 -39.76
N ASP A 281 -42.25 -0.84 -39.50
CA ASP A 281 -42.89 -2.02 -40.08
C ASP A 281 -44.42 -2.03 -39.87
N LYS A 282 -44.91 -1.48 -38.76
CA LYS A 282 -46.36 -1.36 -38.47
C LYS A 282 -47.06 -0.36 -39.40
N THR A 283 -46.28 0.52 -40.03
CA THR A 283 -46.77 1.57 -40.94
C THR A 283 -46.30 1.38 -42.38
N THR A 284 -45.64 0.26 -42.69
CA THR A 284 -45.04 -0.04 -44.01
C THR A 284 -43.99 0.98 -44.46
N GLN A 285 -43.34 1.66 -43.52
CA GLN A 285 -42.23 2.58 -43.81
C GLN A 285 -40.90 1.84 -43.78
N SER A 286 -39.97 2.26 -44.64
CA SER A 286 -38.61 1.74 -44.64
C SER A 286 -37.76 2.47 -43.60
N CYS A 287 -37.02 1.70 -42.80
CA CYS A 287 -35.78 2.13 -42.20
C CYS A 287 -34.60 1.57 -43.04
#